data_AF-A0A2V6AZE9-F1
#
_entry.id   AF-A0A2V6AZE9-F1
#
_cell.length_a   1.000
_cell.length_b   1.000
_cell.length_c   1.000
_cell.angle_alpha   90.00
_cell.angle_beta   90.00
_cell.angle_gamma   90.00
#
_symmetry.space_group_name_H-M   'P 1'
#
loop_
_entity.id
_entity.type
_entity.pdbx_description
1 polymer ?
#
loop_
_entity_poly.entity_id
_entity_poly.type
_entity_poly.pdbx_seq_one_letter_code
_entity_poly.pdbx_strand_id
1 'polypeptide(L)'
;MKSFFVELKRRKVYRVAIAYAVAGWLLIQIATQVFPFFEIPNWAVRLVVIVLVLGFPVALILSWIFDLTPQGIRRTEESDKGLAAP
;
A
#
# COMPACT_ATOMS: atom_id res chain seq x y z
N MET A 1 5.38 -10.96 21.66
CA MET A 1 6.00 -10.44 20.42
C MET A 1 5.52 -11.12 19.13
N LYS A 2 5.07 -12.38 19.12
CA LYS A 2 4.57 -13.05 17.89
C LYS A 2 3.14 -12.68 17.48
N SER A 3 2.28 -12.21 18.40
CA SER A 3 0.86 -11.92 18.09
C SER A 3 0.64 -10.66 17.26
N PHE A 4 1.42 -9.58 17.46
CA PHE A 4 1.29 -8.34 16.68
C PHE A 4 1.57 -8.54 15.17
N PHE A 5 2.54 -9.40 14.82
CA PHE A 5 2.85 -9.75 13.43
C PHE A 5 1.78 -10.66 12.80
N VAL A 6 1.03 -11.42 13.60
CA VAL A 6 -0.07 -12.28 13.13
C VAL A 6 -1.36 -11.47 12.95
N GLU A 7 -1.64 -10.50 13.82
CA GLU A 7 -2.72 -9.52 13.66
C GLU A 7 -2.52 -8.66 12.40
N LEU A 8 -1.29 -8.21 12.13
CA LEU A 8 -0.91 -7.45 10.91
C LEU A 8 -1.00 -8.29 9.63
N LYS A 9 -0.88 -9.62 9.73
CA LYS A 9 -1.02 -10.54 8.58
C LYS A 9 -2.50 -10.80 8.23
N ARG A 10 -3.42 -10.56 9.16
CA ARG A 10 -4.86 -10.83 9.01
C ARG A 10 -5.65 -9.63 8.45
N ARG A 11 -5.11 -8.40 8.57
CA ARG A 11 -5.63 -7.19 7.91
C ARG A 11 -4.65 -6.81 6.80
N LYS A 12 -5.11 -6.66 5.55
CA LYS A 12 -4.28 -6.48 4.33
C LYS A 12 -3.39 -5.21 4.30
N VAL A 13 -3.19 -4.51 5.42
CA VAL A 13 -2.40 -3.29 5.59
C VAL A 13 -0.94 -3.48 5.16
N TYR A 14 -0.36 -4.67 5.38
CA TYR A 14 1.02 -4.95 4.96
C TYR A 14 1.23 -4.84 3.44
N ARG A 15 0.19 -5.14 2.65
CA ARG A 15 0.25 -5.01 1.18
C ARG A 15 0.37 -3.56 0.74
N VAL A 16 -0.28 -2.64 1.46
CA VAL A 16 -0.21 -1.20 1.16
C VAL A 16 1.11 -0.61 1.61
N ALA A 17 1.63 -1.03 2.77
CA ALA A 17 2.96 -0.66 3.22
C ALA A 17 4.03 -1.07 2.18
N ILE A 18 3.96 -2.30 1.66
CA ILE A 18 4.85 -2.74 0.58
C ILE A 18 4.63 -1.95 -0.71
N ALA A 19 3.38 -1.80 -1.17
CA ALA A 19 3.09 -1.06 -2.41
C ALA A 19 3.59 0.38 -2.35
N TYR A 20 3.42 1.04 -1.19
CA TYR A 20 3.94 2.38 -0.96
C TYR A 20 5.47 2.38 -0.93
N ALA A 21 6.11 1.44 -0.23
CA ALA A 21 7.57 1.34 -0.20
C ALA A 21 8.15 1.16 -1.61
N VAL A 22 7.53 0.31 -2.43
CA VAL A 22 7.93 0.09 -3.83
C VAL A 22 7.73 1.36 -4.66
N ALA A 23 6.56 2.00 -4.58
CA ALA A 23 6.26 3.22 -5.33
C ALA A 23 7.16 4.40 -4.91
N GLY A 24 7.34 4.61 -3.60
CA GLY A 24 8.22 5.64 -3.05
C GLY A 24 9.68 5.39 -3.41
N TRP A 25 10.14 4.14 -3.36
CA TRP A 25 11.47 3.77 -3.83
C TRP A 25 11.66 4.05 -5.32
N LEU A 26 10.69 3.70 -6.16
CA LEU A 26 10.74 3.97 -7.60
C LEU A 26 10.81 5.48 -7.89
N LEU A 27 10.01 6.28 -7.18
CA LEU A 27 10.03 7.74 -7.27
C LEU A 27 11.38 8.32 -6.89
N ILE A 28 11.98 7.82 -5.80
CA ILE A 28 13.33 8.24 -5.39
C ILE A 28 14.34 7.87 -6.47
N GLN A 29 14.28 6.64 -7.01
CA GLN A 29 15.20 6.18 -8.04
C GLN A 29 15.13 7.09 -9.28
N ILE A 30 13.92 7.37 -9.77
CA ILE A 30 13.69 8.29 -10.89
C ILE A 30 14.22 9.68 -10.55
N ALA A 31 13.89 10.24 -9.39
CA ALA A 31 14.35 11.57 -8.99
C ALA A 31 15.87 11.64 -8.90
N THR A 32 16.53 10.65 -8.29
CA THR A 32 18.00 10.60 -8.20
C THR A 32 18.70 10.45 -9.54
N GLN A 33 18.00 9.96 -10.56
CA GLN A 33 18.57 9.76 -11.90
C GLN A 33 18.29 10.94 -12.82
N VAL A 34 17.09 11.50 -12.73
CA VAL A 34 16.63 12.63 -13.54
C VAL A 34 17.16 13.95 -12.99
N PHE A 35 17.09 14.19 -11.68
CA PHE A 35 17.44 15.51 -11.12
C PHE A 35 18.89 15.91 -11.41
N PRO A 36 19.91 15.04 -11.26
CA PRO A 36 21.27 15.40 -11.63
C PRO A 36 21.44 15.68 -13.13
N PHE A 37 20.68 14.99 -13.98
CA PHE A 37 20.71 15.21 -15.44
C PHE A 37 20.21 16.62 -15.81
N PHE A 38 19.26 17.16 -15.04
CA PHE A 38 18.76 18.52 -15.18
C PHE A 38 19.54 19.55 -14.35
N GLU A 39 20.72 19.19 -13.82
CA GLU A 39 21.53 20.03 -12.93
C GLU A 39 20.76 20.55 -11.70
N ILE A 40 19.72 19.81 -11.27
CA ILE A 40 18.91 20.18 -10.11
C ILE A 40 19.74 19.93 -8.84
N PRO A 41 19.79 20.89 -7.90
CA PRO A 41 20.57 20.73 -6.69
C PRO A 41 20.04 19.62 -5.77
N ASN A 42 20.94 19.03 -4.98
CA ASN A 42 20.63 17.92 -4.07
C ASN A 42 19.60 18.25 -2.97
N TRP A 43 19.35 19.53 -2.66
CA TRP A 43 18.29 19.91 -1.71
C TRP A 43 16.90 19.51 -2.22
N ALA A 44 16.68 19.48 -3.54
CA ALA A 44 15.41 19.06 -4.13
C ALA A 44 15.15 17.56 -3.91
N VAL A 45 16.16 16.71 -4.08
CA VAL A 45 16.06 15.27 -3.77
C VAL A 45 15.73 15.06 -2.29
N ARG A 46 16.35 15.82 -1.39
CA ARG A 46 16.02 15.79 0.05
C ARG A 46 14.56 16.15 0.30
N LEU A 47 14.01 17.17 -0.36
CA LEU A 47 12.60 17.51 -0.22
C LEU A 47 11.68 16.38 -0.69
N VAL A 48 12.00 15.73 -1.82
CA VAL A 48 11.23 14.57 -2.30
C VAL A 48 11.20 13.46 -1.25
N VAL A 49 12.35 13.15 -0.65
CA VAL A 49 12.44 12.13 0.42
C VAL A 49 11.60 12.54 1.64
N ILE A 50 11.69 13.80 2.08
CA ILE A 50 10.89 14.31 3.21
C ILE A 50 9.40 14.20 2.91
N VAL A 51 8.96 14.59 1.71
CA VAL A 51 7.56 14.50 1.29
C VAL A 51 7.08 13.04 1.24
N LEU A 52 7.92 12.11 0.76
CA LEU A 52 7.58 10.68 0.79
C LEU A 52 7.47 10.14 2.22
N VAL A 53 8.36 10.54 3.12
CA VAL A 53 8.28 10.12 4.53
C VAL A 53 7.05 10.70 5.20
N LEU A 54 6.69 11.95 4.94
CA LEU A 54 5.47 12.57 5.47
C LEU A 54 4.19 12.05 4.80
N GLY A 55 4.28 11.67 3.52
CA GLY A 55 3.20 11.08 2.75
C GLY A 55 2.91 9.63 3.14
N PHE A 56 3.87 8.93 3.75
CA PHE A 56 3.69 7.56 4.21
C PHE A 56 2.62 7.42 5.31
N PRO A 57 2.65 8.20 6.41
CA PRO A 57 1.54 8.25 7.38
C PRO A 57 0.20 8.55 6.72
N VAL A 58 0.16 9.50 5.79
CA VAL A 58 -1.06 9.86 5.05
C VAL A 58 -1.55 8.66 4.23
N ALA A 59 -0.67 7.99 3.49
CA ALA A 59 -1.02 6.80 2.71
C ALA A 59 -1.49 5.64 3.60
N LEU A 60 -0.92 5.46 4.79
CA LEU A 60 -1.40 4.49 5.76
C LEU A 60 -2.79 4.84 6.29
N ILE A 61 -3.03 6.10 6.67
CA ILE A 61 -4.34 6.60 7.13
C ILE A 61 -5.38 6.45 6.01
N LEU A 62 -5.04 6.85 4.79
CA LEU A 62 -5.91 6.67 3.62
C LEU A 62 -6.15 5.18 3.37
N SER A 63 -5.16 4.30 3.47
CA SER A 63 -5.38 2.85 3.34
C SER A 63 -6.26 2.26 4.43
N TRP A 64 -6.27 2.88 5.61
CA TRP A 64 -7.10 2.48 6.74
C TRP A 64 -8.54 2.98 6.58
N ILE A 65 -8.72 4.19 6.03
CA ILE A 65 -10.04 4.72 5.63
C ILE A 65 -10.57 3.97 4.39
N PHE A 66 -9.70 3.64 3.45
CA PHE A 66 -9.94 2.89 2.21
C PHE A 66 -9.56 1.40 2.35
N ASP A 67 -9.69 0.79 3.53
CA ASP A 67 -9.58 -0.66 3.78
C ASP A 67 -10.76 -1.43 3.09
N LEU A 68 -11.20 -0.90 1.94
CA LEU A 68 -12.43 -1.07 1.18
C LEU A 68 -12.21 -0.88 -0.34
N THR A 69 -11.01 -1.10 -0.90
CA THR A 69 -11.01 -1.56 -2.31
C THR A 69 -11.31 -3.05 -2.30
N PRO A 70 -12.39 -3.44 -2.97
CA PRO A 70 -13.70 -3.71 -2.40
C PRO A 70 -13.72 -5.08 -1.76
N GLN A 71 -14.88 -5.46 -1.25
CA GLN A 71 -15.30 -6.85 -1.07
C GLN A 71 -15.30 -7.57 -2.44
N GLY A 72 -14.13 -7.68 -3.09
CA GLY A 72 -13.91 -8.20 -4.44
C GLY A 72 -14.88 -9.33 -4.67
N ILE A 73 -15.95 -8.99 -5.40
CA ILE A 73 -17.20 -9.74 -5.58
C ILE A 73 -17.29 -10.91 -4.61
N ARG A 74 -17.93 -10.71 -3.44
CA ARG A 74 -18.56 -11.86 -2.78
C ARG A 74 -19.60 -12.39 -3.75
N ARG A 75 -19.23 -13.40 -4.54
CA ARG A 75 -20.17 -14.33 -5.17
C ARG A 75 -20.72 -15.17 -4.03
N THR A 76 -21.54 -14.54 -3.20
CA THR A 76 -22.44 -15.27 -2.33
C THR A 76 -23.61 -15.67 -3.20
N GLU A 77 -23.44 -16.78 -3.92
CA GLU A 77 -24.54 -17.70 -4.17
C GLU A 77 -24.00 -19.10 -3.84
N GLU A 78 -23.77 -19.30 -2.54
CA GLU A 78 -24.17 -20.56 -1.92
C GLU A 78 -25.69 -20.72 -2.17
N SER A 79 -26.06 -21.28 -3.32
CA SER A 79 -27.30 -22.04 -3.39
C SER A 79 -26.95 -23.48 -3.06
N ASP A 80 -26.57 -23.67 -1.80
CA ASP A 80 -26.76 -24.94 -1.10
C ASP A 80 -28.26 -25.07 -0.79
N LYS A 81 -29.05 -25.32 -1.85
CA LYS A 81 -30.41 -25.85 -1.78
C LYS A 81 -30.60 -26.79 -2.95
N GLY A 82 -30.03 -27.98 -2.80
CA GLY A 82 -30.20 -29.08 -3.75
C GLY A 82 -29.68 -30.42 -3.23
N LEU A 83 -28.91 -30.44 -2.14
CA LEU A 83 -28.72 -31.65 -1.33
C LEU A 83 -29.97 -31.91 -0.46
N ALA A 84 -31.11 -32.04 -1.13
CA ALA A 84 -32.27 -32.73 -0.60
C ALA A 84 -32.55 -33.90 -1.55
N ALA A 85 -31.79 -34.98 -1.36
CA ALA A 85 -32.27 -36.31 -1.70
C ALA A 85 -33.58 -36.57 -0.93
N PRO A 86 -34.52 -37.29 -1.53
CA PRO A 86 -34.50 -38.76 -1.39
C PRO A 86 -34.19 -39.51 -2.70
#